data_AF-A0A4U7D842-F1
#
_entry.id   AF-A0A4U7D842-F1
#
_cell.length_a   1.000
_cell.length_b   1.000
_cell.length_c   1.000
_cell.angle_alpha   90.00
_cell.angle_beta   90.00
_cell.angle_gamma   90.00
#
_symmetry.space_group_name_H-M   'P 1'
#
loop_
_entity.id
_entity.type
_entity.pdbx_description
1 polymer ?
#
loop_
_entity_poly.entity_id
_entity_poly.type
_entity_poly.pdbx_seq_one_letter_code
_entity_poly.pdbx_strand_id
1 'polypeptide(L)'
;TVDGYLDDWVSRDPRFAGAERIDGKVHRGSAHIQRPGRMHTDGFLAIGDTVPTIDPLWGEGIHKGMKSARAAAATVDRCLTDSERRVDAESLAVYERLWHRDVAPRMRSRLMLTRLLYLAPNERYDRLMRDLRQADENTLEKANRGDKTAMAKLLHLDDVPLLAKFARERVDV
;
A
#
# COMPACT_ATOMS: atom_id res chain seq x y z
N THR A 1 17.37 -15.97 6.72
CA THR A 1 17.38 -14.50 6.57
C THR A 1 16.62 -14.13 5.32
N VAL A 2 16.33 -12.85 5.07
CA VAL A 2 15.75 -12.42 3.77
C VAL A 2 16.64 -12.86 2.60
N ASP A 3 17.96 -12.74 2.75
CA ASP A 3 18.92 -13.20 1.74
C ASP A 3 18.78 -14.71 1.48
N GLY A 4 18.69 -15.53 2.53
CA GLY A 4 18.52 -16.99 2.36
C GLY A 4 17.23 -17.38 1.62
N TYR A 5 16.13 -16.64 1.80
CA TYR A 5 14.90 -16.87 1.03
C TYR A 5 15.07 -16.47 -0.44
N LEU A 6 15.77 -15.37 -0.71
CA LEU A 6 16.08 -14.94 -2.08
C LEU A 6 16.99 -15.95 -2.79
N ASP A 7 18.05 -16.39 -2.11
CA ASP A 7 19.01 -17.36 -2.65
C ASP A 7 18.34 -18.70 -2.96
N ASP A 8 17.49 -19.20 -2.05
CA ASP A 8 16.73 -20.43 -2.26
C ASP A 8 15.79 -20.32 -3.48
N TRP A 9 15.07 -19.21 -3.60
CA TRP A 9 14.19 -18.97 -4.75
C TRP A 9 14.96 -18.89 -6.08
N VAL A 10 16.06 -18.13 -6.13
CA VAL A 10 16.91 -18.02 -7.32
C VAL A 10 17.48 -19.38 -7.72
N SER A 11 17.88 -20.21 -6.74
CA SER A 11 18.45 -21.54 -7.01
C SER A 11 17.47 -22.55 -7.62
N ARG A 12 16.16 -22.36 -7.42
CA ARG A 12 15.11 -23.30 -7.84
C ARG A 12 14.31 -22.83 -9.06
N ASP A 13 14.28 -21.53 -9.32
CA ASP A 13 13.47 -20.97 -10.40
C ASP A 13 14.19 -21.12 -11.76
N PRO A 14 13.63 -21.87 -12.73
CA PRO A 14 14.30 -22.19 -13.99
C PRO A 14 14.58 -20.95 -14.85
N ARG A 15 13.93 -19.81 -14.58
CA ARG A 15 14.20 -18.55 -15.28
C ARG A 15 15.61 -18.01 -15.01
N PHE A 16 16.26 -18.46 -13.94
CA PHE A 16 17.65 -18.09 -13.62
C PHE A 16 18.65 -19.20 -13.96
N ALA A 17 18.24 -20.29 -14.63
CA ALA A 17 19.15 -21.36 -15.02
C ALA A 17 20.27 -20.81 -15.94
N GLY A 18 21.52 -20.88 -15.47
CA GLY A 18 22.68 -20.34 -16.20
C GLY A 18 22.80 -18.83 -16.19
N ALA A 19 21.98 -18.12 -15.40
CA ALA A 19 22.13 -16.68 -15.22
C ALA A 19 23.38 -16.35 -14.38
N GLU A 20 24.12 -15.33 -14.80
CA GLU A 20 25.23 -14.78 -14.03
C GLU A 20 24.73 -13.62 -13.17
N ARG A 21 25.06 -13.64 -11.87
CA ARG A 21 24.76 -12.53 -10.98
C ARG A 21 25.75 -11.40 -11.28
N ILE A 22 25.23 -10.27 -11.74
CA ILE A 22 26.05 -9.07 -11.93
C ILE A 22 26.54 -8.60 -10.56
N ASP A 23 27.85 -8.62 -10.37
CA ASP A 23 28.48 -8.14 -9.14
C ASP A 23 28.28 -6.63 -8.96
N GLY A 24 28.01 -6.22 -7.72
CA GLY A 24 27.73 -4.83 -7.39
C GLY A 24 27.17 -4.65 -5.98
N LYS A 25 26.84 -3.40 -5.63
CA LYS A 25 26.26 -3.07 -4.33
C LYS A 25 24.80 -3.50 -4.29
N VAL A 26 24.48 -4.47 -3.44
CA VAL A 26 23.09 -4.80 -3.10
C VAL A 26 22.52 -3.69 -2.22
N HIS A 27 21.53 -2.97 -2.72
CA HIS A 27 20.81 -1.97 -1.95
C HIS A 27 19.70 -2.65 -1.14
N ARG A 28 19.70 -2.39 0.17
CA ARG A 28 18.65 -2.82 1.08
C ARG A 28 17.90 -1.60 1.57
N GLY A 29 16.58 -1.73 1.68
CA GLY A 29 15.70 -0.71 2.22
C GLY A 29 14.56 -1.35 2.98
N SER A 30 13.90 -0.56 3.81
CA SER A 30 12.67 -0.94 4.48
C SER A 30 11.51 -0.11 3.94
N ALA A 31 10.34 -0.74 3.84
CA ALA A 31 9.09 -0.06 3.54
C ALA A 31 8.22 -0.06 4.79
N HIS A 32 7.72 1.10 5.18
CA HIS A 32 6.83 1.23 6.33
C HIS A 32 5.38 1.17 5.87
N ILE A 33 4.69 0.07 6.21
CA ILE A 33 3.30 -0.20 5.82
C ILE A 33 2.35 -0.01 7.01
N GLN A 34 2.03 1.24 7.32
CA GLN A 34 1.19 1.61 8.47
C GLN A 34 0.29 2.81 8.17
N ARG A 35 -0.57 3.21 9.11
CA ARG A 35 -1.31 4.47 8.99
C ARG A 35 -0.41 5.62 9.44
N PRO A 36 -0.41 6.78 8.77
CA PRO A 36 0.17 7.98 9.37
C PRO A 36 -0.59 8.35 10.65
N GLY A 37 0.14 8.82 11.65
CA GLY A 37 -0.43 9.45 12.84
C GLY A 37 -0.80 10.90 12.54
N ARG A 38 0.20 11.79 12.50
CA ARG A 38 0.06 13.20 12.14
C ARG A 38 0.97 13.52 10.96
N MET A 39 0.46 14.23 9.97
CA MET A 39 1.20 14.53 8.73
C MET A 39 1.62 16.00 8.61
N HIS A 40 1.09 16.85 9.48
CA HIS A 40 1.29 18.29 9.46
C HIS A 40 1.18 18.85 10.88
N THR A 41 1.82 19.99 11.11
CA THR A 41 1.66 20.87 12.28
C THR A 41 2.05 22.29 11.86
N ASP A 42 2.06 23.24 12.78
CA ASP A 42 2.35 24.64 12.48
C ASP A 42 3.71 24.77 11.77
N GLY A 43 3.67 25.30 10.55
CA GLY A 43 4.85 25.49 9.70
C GLY A 43 5.51 24.21 9.18
N PHE A 44 4.89 23.03 9.31
CA PHE A 44 5.52 21.75 8.98
C PHE A 44 4.59 20.79 8.23
N LEU A 45 5.10 20.19 7.15
CA LEU A 45 4.48 19.09 6.40
C LEU A 45 5.46 17.93 6.25
N ALA A 46 5.03 16.71 6.56
CA ALA A 46 5.77 15.49 6.22
C ALA A 46 5.27 14.94 4.88
N ILE A 47 6.18 14.46 4.02
CA ILE A 47 5.86 13.90 2.71
C ILE A 47 6.68 12.63 2.43
N GLY A 48 6.43 11.96 1.31
CA GLY A 48 7.23 10.81 0.88
C GLY A 48 7.13 9.67 1.88
N ASP A 49 8.24 9.00 2.19
CA ASP A 49 8.32 7.86 3.11
C ASP A 49 8.21 8.23 4.60
N THR A 50 8.42 9.50 4.95
CA THR A 50 8.19 10.00 6.33
C THR A 50 6.71 9.92 6.70
N VAL A 51 5.84 10.05 5.71
CA VAL A 51 4.43 9.65 5.81
C VAL A 51 4.34 8.23 5.24
N PRO A 52 3.68 7.25 5.86
CA PRO A 52 3.58 5.89 5.30
C PRO A 52 2.69 5.87 4.04
N THR A 53 3.24 6.38 2.94
CA THR A 53 2.54 6.73 1.70
C THR A 53 2.66 5.62 0.66
N ILE A 54 3.60 4.70 0.89
CA ILE A 54 3.77 3.46 0.13
C ILE A 54 2.44 2.70 0.08
N ASP A 55 2.10 2.19 -1.10
CA ASP A 55 0.99 1.26 -1.25
C ASP A 55 1.31 -0.04 -0.47
N PRO A 56 0.55 -0.39 0.58
CA PRO A 56 0.88 -1.55 1.40
C PRO A 56 0.63 -2.88 0.67
N LEU A 57 -0.17 -2.89 -0.39
CA LEU A 57 -0.49 -4.10 -1.14
C LEU A 57 0.55 -4.41 -2.21
N TRP A 58 1.04 -3.36 -2.87
CA TRP A 58 1.91 -3.49 -4.05
C TRP A 58 3.35 -3.02 -3.82
N GLY A 59 3.63 -2.35 -2.69
CA GLY A 59 4.94 -1.78 -2.41
C GLY A 59 5.30 -0.55 -3.25
N GLU A 60 4.34 0.03 -3.99
CA GLU A 60 4.57 1.22 -4.82
C GLU A 60 4.81 2.45 -3.93
N GLY A 61 6.05 2.95 -3.88
CA GLY A 61 6.43 4.13 -3.11
C GLY A 61 6.73 5.38 -3.95
N ILE A 62 7.39 5.22 -5.11
CA ILE A 62 7.91 6.36 -5.90
C ILE A 62 6.79 7.29 -6.38
N HIS A 63 5.81 6.75 -7.11
CA HIS A 63 4.67 7.53 -7.60
C HIS A 63 3.85 8.14 -6.46
N LYS A 64 3.67 7.38 -5.38
CA LYS A 64 2.97 7.84 -4.17
C LYS A 64 3.70 9.00 -3.52
N GLY A 65 5.03 8.92 -3.40
CA GLY A 65 5.88 9.99 -2.90
C GLY A 65 5.79 11.25 -3.77
N MET A 66 5.83 11.10 -5.10
CA MET A 66 5.67 12.23 -6.03
C MET A 66 4.28 12.88 -5.92
N LYS A 67 3.22 12.08 -5.77
CA LYS A 67 1.87 12.60 -5.54
C LYS A 67 1.75 13.33 -4.20
N SER A 68 2.36 12.79 -3.15
CA SER A 68 2.44 13.45 -1.83
C SER A 68 3.15 14.80 -1.93
N ALA A 69 4.27 14.88 -2.64
CA ALA A 69 4.99 16.13 -2.88
C ALA A 69 4.11 17.15 -3.63
N ARG A 70 3.38 16.73 -4.67
CA ARG A 70 2.44 17.60 -5.40
C ARG A 70 1.32 18.14 -4.50
N ALA A 71 0.75 17.29 -3.64
CA ALA A 71 -0.29 17.69 -2.69
C ALA A 71 0.24 18.69 -1.64
N ALA A 72 1.46 18.48 -1.15
CA ALA A 72 2.11 19.41 -0.23
C ALA A 72 2.41 20.75 -0.91
N ALA A 73 2.96 20.75 -2.13
CA ALA A 73 3.23 21.95 -2.90
C ALA A 73 1.95 22.79 -3.11
N ALA A 74 0.84 22.16 -3.52
CA ALA A 74 -0.45 22.84 -3.67
C ALA A 74 -0.98 23.42 -2.35
N THR A 75 -0.71 22.75 -1.22
CA THR A 75 -1.10 23.23 0.11
C THR A 75 -0.28 24.45 0.51
N VAL A 76 1.04 24.39 0.33
CA VAL A 76 1.96 25.49 0.64
C VAL A 76 1.69 26.70 -0.25
N ASP A 77 1.51 26.50 -1.55
CA ASP A 77 1.21 27.56 -2.51
C ASP A 77 -0.08 28.32 -2.13
N ARG A 78 -1.14 27.58 -1.77
CA ARG A 78 -2.38 28.17 -1.24
C ARG A 78 -2.11 29.00 0.01
N CYS A 79 -1.39 28.45 0.98
CA CYS A 79 -1.09 29.14 2.24
C CYS A 79 -0.26 30.41 2.02
N LEU A 80 0.71 30.42 1.11
CA LEU A 80 1.59 31.57 0.89
C LEU A 80 0.98 32.64 -0.03
N THR A 81 0.00 32.27 -0.86
CA THR A 81 -0.72 33.19 -1.74
C THR A 81 -1.93 33.83 -1.07
N ASP A 82 -2.46 33.21 -0.02
CA ASP A 82 -3.50 33.81 0.83
C ASP A 82 -3.01 35.12 1.47
N SER A 83 -3.87 36.13 1.54
CA SER A 83 -3.56 37.43 2.15
C SER A 83 -3.11 37.33 3.60
N GLU A 84 -3.66 36.37 4.36
CA GLU A 84 -3.32 36.18 5.78
C GLU A 84 -2.07 35.32 5.97
N ARG A 85 -1.59 34.65 4.92
CA ARG A 85 -0.41 33.77 4.91
C ARG A 85 -0.37 32.76 6.06
N ARG A 86 -1.53 32.20 6.40
CA ARG A 86 -1.66 31.26 7.53
C ARG A 86 -0.96 29.95 7.23
N VAL A 87 0.01 29.60 8.07
CA VAL A 87 0.78 28.35 8.04
C VAL A 87 0.57 27.51 9.32
N ASP A 88 -0.51 27.77 10.03
CA ASP A 88 -0.95 26.94 11.15
C ASP A 88 -1.47 25.56 10.69
N ALA A 89 -1.58 24.62 11.63
CA ALA A 89 -2.01 23.25 11.37
C ALA A 89 -3.40 23.17 10.71
N GLU A 90 -4.33 24.08 11.02
CA GLU A 90 -5.66 24.10 10.40
C GLU A 90 -5.56 24.43 8.90
N SER A 91 -4.76 25.43 8.57
CA SER A 91 -4.52 25.87 7.20
C SER A 91 -3.82 24.79 6.37
N LEU A 92 -2.91 24.05 7.00
CA LEU A 92 -2.16 22.95 6.39
C LEU A 92 -2.94 21.63 6.30
N ALA A 93 -4.08 21.49 7.00
CA ALA A 93 -4.94 20.29 6.95
C ALA A 93 -5.49 19.96 5.54
N VAL A 94 -5.40 20.89 4.59
CA VAL A 94 -5.64 20.63 3.16
C VAL A 94 -4.77 19.49 2.65
N TYR A 95 -3.51 19.42 3.06
CA TYR A 95 -2.59 18.37 2.63
C TYR A 95 -3.10 16.98 3.01
N GLU A 96 -3.59 16.82 4.24
CA GLU A 96 -4.16 15.56 4.70
C GLU A 96 -5.40 15.15 3.89
N ARG A 97 -6.25 16.12 3.51
CA ARG A 97 -7.41 15.85 2.65
C ARG A 97 -6.99 15.41 1.25
N LEU A 98 -6.03 16.12 0.64
CA LEU A 98 -5.48 15.76 -0.67
C LEU A 98 -4.80 14.38 -0.64
N TRP A 99 -4.11 14.06 0.45
CA TRP A 99 -3.47 12.76 0.62
C TRP A 99 -4.50 11.61 0.64
N HIS A 100 -5.57 11.77 1.41
CA HIS A 100 -6.64 10.76 1.48
C HIS A 100 -7.40 10.62 0.15
N ARG A 101 -7.51 11.69 -0.64
CA ARG A 101 -8.22 11.69 -1.92
C ARG A 101 -7.37 11.14 -3.07
N ASP A 102 -6.14 11.66 -3.23
CA ASP A 102 -5.39 11.55 -4.48
C ASP A 102 -4.11 10.70 -4.35
N VAL A 103 -3.51 10.70 -3.16
CA VAL A 103 -2.23 10.04 -2.90
C VAL A 103 -2.46 8.58 -2.49
N ALA A 104 -3.14 8.36 -1.37
CA ALA A 104 -3.40 7.05 -0.80
C ALA A 104 -4.89 6.83 -0.49
N PRO A 105 -5.76 6.86 -1.52
CA PRO A 105 -7.17 6.56 -1.34
C PRO A 105 -7.36 5.15 -0.77
N ARG A 106 -8.29 5.04 0.19
CA ARG A 106 -8.67 3.77 0.84
C ARG A 106 -7.50 3.04 1.53
N MET A 107 -6.51 3.77 2.05
CA MET A 107 -5.36 3.19 2.74
C MET A 107 -5.74 2.16 3.83
N ARG A 108 -6.82 2.40 4.58
CA ARG A 108 -7.33 1.45 5.59
C ARG A 108 -7.73 0.10 4.96
N SER A 109 -8.45 0.12 3.84
CA SER A 109 -8.86 -1.07 3.12
C SER A 109 -7.65 -1.81 2.52
N ARG A 110 -6.66 -1.06 2.01
CA ARG A 110 -5.43 -1.65 1.47
C ARG A 110 -4.59 -2.33 2.56
N LEU A 111 -4.41 -1.69 3.72
CA LEU A 111 -3.76 -2.30 4.88
C LEU A 111 -4.50 -3.54 5.37
N MET A 112 -5.84 -3.51 5.37
CA MET A 112 -6.66 -4.67 5.72
C MET A 112 -6.38 -5.84 4.77
N LEU A 113 -6.43 -5.60 3.46
CA LEU A 113 -6.19 -6.64 2.46
C LEU A 113 -4.76 -7.19 2.56
N THR A 114 -3.78 -6.32 2.77
CA THR A 114 -2.37 -6.71 2.97
C THR A 114 -2.25 -7.70 4.13
N ARG A 115 -2.86 -7.41 5.29
CA ARG A 115 -2.85 -8.31 6.45
C ARG A 115 -3.57 -9.63 6.17
N LEU A 116 -4.70 -9.59 5.47
CA LEU A 116 -5.42 -10.81 5.07
C LEU A 116 -4.54 -11.72 4.20
N LEU A 117 -3.80 -11.14 3.26
CA LEU A 117 -2.84 -11.89 2.45
C LEU A 117 -1.77 -12.52 3.34
N TYR A 118 -1.14 -11.76 4.25
CA TYR A 118 -0.13 -12.31 5.18
C TYR A 118 -0.64 -13.47 6.06
N LEU A 119 -1.95 -13.55 6.31
CA LEU A 119 -2.55 -14.65 7.07
C LEU A 119 -2.98 -15.84 6.21
N ALA A 120 -3.12 -15.66 4.90
CA ALA A 120 -3.62 -16.66 3.99
C ALA A 120 -2.57 -17.76 3.74
N PRO A 121 -2.97 -19.04 3.69
CA PRO A 121 -2.08 -20.12 3.28
C PRO A 121 -1.81 -20.08 1.76
N ASN A 122 -0.73 -20.73 1.31
CA ASN A 122 -0.30 -20.73 -0.09
C ASN A 122 -1.39 -21.23 -1.05
N GLU A 123 -2.15 -22.25 -0.67
CA GLU A 123 -3.23 -22.81 -1.49
C GLU A 123 -4.34 -21.79 -1.75
N ARG A 124 -4.54 -20.85 -0.82
CA ARG A 124 -5.50 -19.75 -0.98
C ARG A 124 -4.97 -18.70 -1.96
N TYR A 125 -3.68 -18.41 -1.94
CA TYR A 125 -3.03 -17.57 -2.94
C TYR A 125 -3.16 -18.18 -4.33
N ASP A 126 -2.93 -19.49 -4.47
CA ASP A 126 -3.09 -20.18 -5.75
C ASP A 126 -4.52 -20.09 -6.28
N ARG A 127 -5.51 -20.23 -5.39
CA ARG A 127 -6.92 -20.03 -5.72
C ARG A 127 -7.18 -18.60 -6.18
N LEU A 128 -6.70 -17.60 -5.43
CA LEU A 128 -6.83 -16.20 -5.80
C LEU A 128 -6.23 -15.91 -7.18
N MET A 129 -5.04 -16.42 -7.48
CA MET A 129 -4.40 -16.23 -8.79
C MET A 129 -5.14 -16.93 -9.93
N ARG A 130 -5.85 -18.04 -9.66
CA ARG A 130 -6.76 -18.65 -10.64
C ARG A 130 -8.01 -17.79 -10.85
N ASP A 131 -8.64 -17.33 -9.78
CA ASP A 131 -9.84 -16.48 -9.84
C ASP A 131 -9.54 -15.17 -10.59
N LEU A 132 -8.40 -14.54 -10.32
CA LEU A 132 -7.97 -13.31 -10.99
C LEU A 132 -7.73 -13.52 -12.50
N ARG A 133 -7.21 -14.68 -12.91
CA ARG A 133 -7.01 -15.01 -14.33
C ARG A 133 -8.30 -15.33 -15.07
N GLN A 134 -9.33 -15.78 -14.36
CA GLN A 134 -10.63 -16.14 -14.93
C GLN A 134 -11.62 -14.97 -14.91
N ALA A 135 -11.42 -14.00 -14.01
CA ALA A 135 -12.26 -12.81 -13.92
C ALA A 135 -12.12 -11.92 -15.16
N ASP A 136 -13.23 -11.33 -15.57
CA ASP A 136 -13.25 -10.32 -16.64
C ASP A 136 -12.56 -9.01 -16.18
N GLU A 137 -11.99 -8.27 -17.14
CA GLU A 137 -11.27 -7.02 -16.89
C GLU A 137 -12.09 -6.00 -16.08
N ASN A 138 -13.40 -5.95 -16.31
CA ASN A 138 -14.29 -5.03 -15.60
C ASN A 138 -14.49 -5.44 -14.14
N THR A 139 -14.61 -6.74 -13.83
CA THR A 139 -14.61 -7.23 -12.44
C THR A 139 -13.28 -6.92 -11.74
N LEU A 140 -12.15 -7.16 -12.42
CA LEU A 140 -10.82 -6.86 -11.87
C LEU A 140 -10.64 -5.36 -11.58
N GLU A 141 -11.03 -4.51 -12.51
CA GLU A 141 -10.96 -3.07 -12.37
C GLU A 141 -11.83 -2.58 -11.20
N LYS A 142 -13.08 -3.07 -11.11
CA LYS A 142 -13.99 -2.75 -10.01
C LYS A 142 -13.44 -3.20 -8.66
N ALA A 143 -12.91 -4.42 -8.57
CA ALA A 143 -12.30 -4.94 -7.35
C ALA A 143 -11.08 -4.09 -6.92
N ASN A 144 -10.21 -3.71 -7.88
CA ASN A 144 -9.08 -2.82 -7.60
C ASN A 144 -9.53 -1.41 -7.16
N ARG A 145 -10.69 -0.95 -7.67
CA ARG A 145 -11.38 0.26 -7.21
C ARG A 145 -12.22 0.03 -5.94
N GLY A 146 -12.08 -1.09 -5.24
CA GLY A 146 -12.73 -1.33 -3.95
C GLY A 146 -14.24 -1.55 -4.03
N ASP A 147 -14.77 -1.97 -5.18
CA ASP A 147 -16.17 -2.36 -5.31
C ASP A 147 -16.43 -3.64 -4.51
N LYS A 148 -17.37 -3.57 -3.56
CA LYS A 148 -17.66 -4.67 -2.64
C LYS A 148 -18.24 -5.90 -3.34
N THR A 149 -19.04 -5.71 -4.39
CA THR A 149 -19.66 -6.82 -5.12
C THR A 149 -18.62 -7.55 -5.96
N ALA A 150 -17.73 -6.81 -6.62
CA ALA A 150 -16.61 -7.40 -7.35
C ALA A 150 -15.63 -8.11 -6.41
N MET A 151 -15.32 -7.53 -5.24
CA MET A 151 -14.50 -8.19 -4.23
C MET A 151 -15.15 -9.46 -3.68
N ALA A 152 -16.47 -9.46 -3.45
CA ALA A 152 -17.19 -10.63 -2.95
C ALA A 152 -17.15 -11.81 -3.92
N LYS A 153 -17.08 -11.56 -5.23
CA LYS A 153 -16.89 -12.62 -6.24
C LYS A 153 -15.55 -13.36 -6.11
N LEU A 154 -14.56 -12.76 -5.44
CA LEU A 154 -13.24 -13.34 -5.21
C LEU A 154 -13.14 -14.06 -3.86
N LEU A 155 -14.19 -14.01 -3.04
CA LEU A 155 -14.26 -14.70 -1.75
C LEU A 155 -14.93 -16.06 -1.90
N HIS A 156 -14.44 -17.02 -1.11
CA HIS A 156 -14.97 -18.38 -1.05
C HIS A 156 -15.52 -18.66 0.35
N LEU A 157 -16.44 -19.62 0.47
CA LEU A 157 -16.95 -20.07 1.77
C LEU A 157 -15.81 -20.58 2.68
N ASP A 158 -14.80 -21.21 2.09
CA ASP A 158 -13.60 -21.68 2.78
C ASP A 158 -12.75 -20.53 3.38
N ASP A 159 -13.04 -19.26 3.05
CA ASP A 159 -12.34 -18.10 3.61
C ASP A 159 -12.84 -17.72 5.02
N VAL A 160 -13.96 -18.30 5.48
CA VAL A 160 -14.55 -17.99 6.80
C VAL A 160 -13.56 -18.16 7.96
N PRO A 161 -12.78 -19.25 8.06
CA PRO A 161 -11.79 -19.40 9.12
C PRO A 161 -10.68 -18.33 9.08
N LEU A 162 -10.23 -17.95 7.87
CA LEU A 162 -9.23 -16.90 7.68
C LEU A 162 -9.77 -15.54 8.14
N LEU A 163 -11.00 -15.21 7.74
CA LEU A 163 -11.68 -13.98 8.16
C LEU A 163 -11.91 -13.95 9.67
N ALA A 164 -12.26 -15.08 10.28
CA ALA A 164 -12.41 -15.20 11.73
C ALA A 164 -11.07 -15.00 12.46
N LYS A 165 -9.98 -15.60 11.96
CA LYS A 165 -8.62 -15.37 12.50
C LYS A 165 -8.24 -13.90 12.42
N PHE A 166 -8.45 -13.27 11.27
CA PHE A 166 -8.19 -11.86 11.06
C PHE A 166 -9.01 -10.95 12.00
N ALA A 167 -10.26 -11.30 12.26
CA ALA A 167 -11.11 -10.55 13.19
C ALA A 167 -10.60 -10.66 14.64
N ARG A 168 -10.12 -11.83 15.08
CA ARG A 168 -9.54 -12.02 16.43
C ARG A 168 -8.30 -11.16 16.64
N GLU A 169 -7.36 -11.19 15.69
CA GLU A 169 -6.14 -10.36 15.74
C GLU A 169 -6.41 -8.84 15.75
N ARG A 170 -7.63 -8.40 15.41
CA ARG A 170 -8.05 -7.00 15.50
C ARG A 170 -8.70 -6.61 16.82
N VAL A 171 -9.24 -7.57 17.57
CA VAL A 171 -9.87 -7.32 18.87
C VAL A 171 -8.81 -7.34 19.98
N ASP A 172 -7.71 -8.06 19.77
CA ASP A 172 -6.58 -8.16 20.70
C ASP A 172 -5.57 -6.98 20.59
N VAL A 173 -5.86 -5.94 19.79
CA VAL A 173 -5.02 -4.74 19.54
C VAL A 173 -5.80 -3.47 19.82
#